data_AF-A0A9E6F710-F1
#
_entry.id   AF-A0A9E6F710-F1
#
_cell.length_a   1.000
_cell.length_b   1.000
_cell.length_c   1.000
_cell.angle_alpha   90.00
_cell.angle_beta   90.00
_cell.angle_gamma   90.00
#
_symmetry.space_group_name_H-M   'P 1'
#
loop_
_entity.id
_entity.type
_entity.pdbx_description
1 polymer ?
#
loop_
_entity_poly.entity_id
_entity_poly.type
_entity_poly.pdbx_seq_one_letter_code
_entity_poly.pdbx_strand_id
1 'polypeptide(L)' 'MPLRKENYVFLGYGIAGIIVSYILMIVDSNVDGFISLTLCPLLLIGSYAWIVFAILYRKPSVEQA' A
#
# COMPACT_ATOMS: atom_id res chain seq x y z
N MET A 1 -19.18 -9.58 -5.04
CA MET A 1 -18.49 -8.97 -3.88
C MET A 1 -18.50 -7.46 -4.05
N PRO A 2 -18.56 -6.66 -2.96
CA PRO A 2 -18.59 -5.20 -3.03
C PRO A 2 -17.36 -4.58 -3.72
N LEU A 3 -16.24 -5.31 -3.79
CA LEU A 3 -15.02 -4.94 -4.50
C LEU A 3 -15.00 -5.54 -5.92
N ARG A 4 -14.65 -4.73 -6.93
CA ARG A 4 -14.43 -5.18 -8.31
C ARG A 4 -13.02 -5.76 -8.46
N LYS A 5 -12.78 -6.54 -9.53
CA LYS A 5 -11.47 -7.16 -9.82
C LYS A 5 -10.32 -6.14 -9.83
N GLU A 6 -10.58 -4.93 -10.32
CA GLU A 6 -9.59 -3.85 -10.39
C GLU A 6 -9.17 -3.38 -8.98
N ASN A 7 -10.11 -3.29 -8.04
CA ASN A 7 -9.82 -2.95 -6.65
C ASN A 7 -8.89 -3.97 -5.98
N TYR A 8 -9.00 -5.26 -6.33
CA TYR A 8 -8.09 -6.29 -5.82
C TYR A 8 -6.66 -6.10 -6.30
N VAL A 9 -6.46 -5.60 -7.52
CA VAL A 9 -5.13 -5.26 -8.03
C VAL A 9 -4.55 -4.08 -7.24
N PHE A 10 -5.34 -3.03 -7.01
CA PHE A 10 -4.91 -1.88 -6.19
C PHE A 10 -4.61 -2.28 -4.74
N LEU A 11 -5.42 -3.16 -4.16
CA LEU A 11 -5.19 -3.73 -2.84
C LEU A 11 -3.87 -4.52 -2.80
N GLY A 12 -3.59 -5.29 -3.85
CA GLY A 12 -2.35 -6.04 -4.02
C GLY A 12 -1.11 -5.14 -3.95
N TYR A 13 -1.13 -3.98 -4.60
CA TYR A 13 -0.03 -3.01 -4.50
C TYR A 13 0.15 -2.46 -3.08
N GLY A 14 -0.93 -2.19 -2.37
CA GLY A 14 -0.86 -1.74 -0.97
C GLY A 14 -0.24 -2.80 -0.06
N ILE A 15 -0.65 -4.06 -0.21
CA ILE A 15 -0.08 -5.18 0.55
C ILE A 15 1.39 -5.40 0.20
N ALA A 16 1.74 -5.34 -1.09
CA ALA A 16 3.13 -5.43 -1.54
C ALA A 16 4.00 -4.32 -0.94
N GLY A 17 3.48 -3.10 -0.83
CA GLY A 17 4.16 -1.98 -0.17
C GLY A 17 4.48 -2.24 1.30
N ILE A 18 3.54 -2.86 2.04
CA ILE A 18 3.78 -3.29 3.42
C ILE A 18 4.91 -4.32 3.48
N ILE A 19 4.86 -5.33 2.63
CA ILE A 19 5.89 -6.39 2.58
C ILE A 19 7.26 -5.79 2.27
N VAL A 20 7.35 -4.92 1.27
CA VAL A 20 8.60 -4.22 0.90
C VAL A 20 9.14 -3.40 2.06
N SER A 21 8.28 -2.71 2.81
CA SER A 21 8.69 -1.91 3.98
C SER A 21 9.36 -2.77 5.05
N TYR A 22 8.84 -3.97 5.31
CA TYR A 22 9.46 -4.91 6.25
C TYR A 22 10.73 -5.55 5.70
N ILE A 23 10.77 -5.88 4.40
CA ILE A 23 12.00 -6.39 3.78
C ILE A 23 13.12 -5.35 3.88
N LEU A 24 12.82 -4.07 3.64
CA LEU A 24 13.80 -2.99 3.80
C LEU A 24 14.33 -2.90 5.23
N MET A 25 13.48 -3.05 6.24
CA MET A 25 13.89 -3.06 7.64
C MET A 25 14.79 -4.26 7.97
N ILE A 26 14.52 -5.44 7.39
CA ILE A 26 15.39 -6.61 7.51
C ILE A 26 16.75 -6.35 6.86
N VAL A 27 16.76 -5.78 5.65
CA VAL A 27 18.00 -5.49 4.91
C VAL A 27 18.84 -4.41 5.58
N ASP A 28 18.21 -3.37 6.14
CA ASP A 28 18.89 -2.32 6.89
C ASP A 28 19.57 -2.90 8.14
N SER A 29 18.97 -3.92 8.79
CA SER A 29 19.52 -4.63 9.96
C SER A 29 19.97 -3.73 11.12
N ASN A 30 19.56 -2.46 11.09
CA ASN A 30 19.87 -1.45 12.09
C ASN A 30 18.58 -0.74 12.50
N VAL A 31 18.07 -1.11 13.67
CA VAL A 31 16.81 -0.56 14.19
C VAL A 31 16.88 0.95 14.42
N ASP A 32 18.08 1.48 14.68
CA ASP A 32 18.33 2.91 14.87
C ASP A 32 18.76 3.61 13.57
N GLY A 33 18.72 2.90 12.44
CA GLY A 33 19.02 3.43 11.12
C GLY A 33 17.93 4.36 10.61
N PHE A 34 18.31 5.34 9.77
CA PHE A 34 17.37 6.27 9.15
C PHE A 34 16.28 5.56 8.32
N ILE A 35 16.63 4.44 7.67
CA ILE A 35 15.68 3.63 6.89
C ILE A 35 14.63 3.06 7.84
N SER A 36 15.05 2.40 8.91
CA SER A 36 14.16 1.77 9.90
C SER A 36 13.30 2.79 10.68
N LEU A 37 13.88 3.91 11.12
CA LEU A 37 13.20 4.91 11.96
C LEU A 37 12.34 5.93 11.17
N THR A 38 12.66 6.19 9.90
CA THR A 38 12.00 7.25 9.12
C THR A 38 11.38 6.73 7.83
N LEU A 39 12.16 6.07 6.98
CA LEU A 39 11.69 5.67 5.65
C LEU A 39 10.60 4.57 5.73
N CYS A 40 10.85 3.49 6.48
CA CYS A 40 9.92 2.38 6.63
C CYS A 40 8.58 2.81 7.26
N PRO A 41 8.53 3.62 8.33
CA PRO A 41 7.27 4.17 8.85
C PRO A 41 6.50 4.99 7.82
N LEU A 42 7.17 5.85 7.05
CA LEU A 42 6.52 6.64 5.99
C LEU A 42 5.98 5.75 4.87
N LEU A 43 6.73 4.74 4.44
CA LEU A 43 6.28 3.77 3.44
C LEU A 43 5.08 2.95 3.93
N LEU A 44 5.07 2.56 5.21
CA LEU A 44 3.93 1.86 5.82
C LEU A 44 2.68 2.75 5.84
N ILE A 45 2.81 4.01 6.27
CA ILE A 45 1.70 4.97 6.23
C ILE A 45 1.17 5.13 4.80
N GLY A 46 2.06 5.32 3.82
CA GLY A 46 1.70 5.41 2.41
C GLY A 46 0.98 4.15 1.91
N SER A 47 1.45 2.97 2.31
CA SER A 47 0.84 1.68 1.95
C SER A 47 -0.57 1.54 2.53
N TYR A 48 -0.78 1.91 3.79
CA TYR A 48 -2.12 1.91 4.39
C TYR A 48 -3.05 2.94 3.75
N ALA A 49 -2.56 4.14 3.47
CA ALA A 49 -3.33 5.15 2.74
C ALA A 49 -3.74 4.64 1.34
N TRP A 50 -2.84 3.93 0.66
CA TRP A 50 -3.11 3.29 -0.62
C TRP A 50 -4.17 2.18 -0.52
N ILE A 51 -4.14 1.36 0.54
CA ILE A 51 -5.16 0.34 0.79
C ILE A 51 -6.53 1.00 0.97
N VAL A 52 -6.61 2.08 1.76
CA VAL A 52 -7.86 2.84 1.93
C VAL A 52 -8.34 3.38 0.59
N PHE A 53 -7.45 3.98 -0.20
CA PHE A 53 -7.77 4.42 -1.56
C PHE A 53 -8.27 3.28 -2.44
N ALA A 54 -7.63 2.11 -2.43
CA ALA A 54 -8.01 0.94 -3.22
C ALA A 54 -9.41 0.42 -2.85
N ILE A 55 -9.78 0.50 -1.57
CA ILE A 55 -11.11 0.11 -1.08
C ILE A 55 -12.16 1.14 -1.53
N LEU A 56 -11.86 2.43 -1.42
CA LEU A 56 -12.78 3.52 -1.76
C LEU A 56 -12.88 3.77 -3.27
N TYR A 57 -11.88 3.35 -4.05
CA TYR A 57 -11.85 3.57 -5.49
C TYR A 57 -13.03 2.87 -6.17
N ARG A 58 -13.92 3.65 -6.77
CA ARG A 58 -15.04 3.13 -7.56
C ARG A 58 -14.84 3.57 -8.98
N LYS A 59 -14.61 2.62 -9.89
CA LYS A 59 -14.54 2.93 -11.32
C LYS A 59 -15.88 3.55 -11.76
N PRO A 60 -15.89 4.75 -12.37
CA PRO A 60 -17.12 5.31 -12.91
C PRO A 60 -17.70 4.35 -13.95
N SER A 61 -18.99 4.03 -13.81
CA SER A 61 -19.70 3.26 -14.83
C SER A 61 -19.73 4.07 -16.11
N VAL A 62 -19.25 3.48 -17.21
CA VAL A 62 -19.25 4.09 -18.55
C VAL A 62 -20.68 4.38 -19.07
N GLU A 63 -21.72 3.97 -18.33
CA GLU A 63 -23.14 4.23 -18.58
C GLU A 63 -23.62 5.66 -18.19
N GLN A 64 -22.76 6.67 -18.34
CA GLN A 64 -23.15 8.08 -18.30
C GLN A 64 -22.38 8.81 -19.41
N ALA A 65 -22.73 8.46 -20.65
CA ALA A 65 -22.36 9.17 -21.87
C ALA A 65 -23.66 9.49 -22.63
#